data_AF-A0A146JXB5-F1
#
_entry.id   AF-A0A146JXB5-F1
#
_cell.length_a   1.000
_cell.length_b   1.000
_cell.length_c   1.000
_cell.angle_alpha   90.00
_cell.angle_beta   90.00
_cell.angle_gamma   90.00
#
_symmetry.space_group_name_H-M   'P 1'
#
loop_
_entity.id
_entity.type
_entity.pdbx_description
1 polymer ?
#
loop_
_entity_poly.entity_id
_entity_poly.type
_entity_poly.pdbx_seq_one_letter_code
_entity_poly.pdbx_strand_id
1 'polypeptide(L)'
;KTIIMIRGEFKYEEQYYKKKQYGVLILPDSTHLHQVRLLINHMVIGQKLKYLTSKSLFAQPIEKLVAKNLELIDYQALADCNFLHSLSHAKLQQLHQGSLARTALTSFKNKSLGLIPYGCFYGCTMQSFKSSAAIVEPHAFSDCVIESFEAANVEEFGDHEGFFTGNFSHFSQRFNLVQSFKTDAQIADILSWQPQKAELTQSSAYQFIYDSQLICGQFSIKNLQNSGFQAVRLENAVLGVSCFRGCRFLVKATVNTDCVADFAFSDCSQLRQFKSSCRKVGSFCFQNCFQLQTCEILQAEEIKNSAFLKSGVKTLKILYVKEIPEKCFSESKIRFLQLKNCQRIAENAFDGCQEVEVAGFAGNAQNCVSVKKNRLEQLKMISDLCNAGYRQIKAG
;
A
#
# COMPACT_ATOMS: atom_id res chain seq x y z
N LYS A 1 31.85 33.39 -18.18
CA LYS A 1 30.72 33.26 -17.22
C LYS A 1 30.36 34.64 -16.72
N THR A 2 29.24 35.20 -17.18
CA THR A 2 28.79 36.54 -16.80
C THR A 2 28.09 36.47 -15.44
N ILE A 3 28.44 37.37 -14.51
CA ILE A 3 27.89 37.47 -13.16
C ILE A 3 26.88 38.62 -13.14
N ILE A 4 25.65 38.38 -12.66
CA ILE A 4 24.74 39.47 -12.28
C ILE A 4 24.87 39.68 -10.78
N MET A 5 25.20 40.89 -10.37
CA MET A 5 25.09 41.34 -8.99
C MET A 5 23.89 42.28 -8.90
N ILE A 6 22.87 41.90 -8.14
CA ILE A 6 21.70 42.74 -7.89
C ILE A 6 21.83 43.28 -6.48
N ARG A 7 21.85 44.60 -6.29
CA ARG A 7 21.88 45.23 -4.96
C ARG A 7 20.46 45.75 -4.62
N GLY A 8 19.94 45.41 -3.44
CA GLY A 8 18.62 45.84 -2.95
C GLY A 8 17.68 44.71 -2.51
N GLU A 9 16.51 45.08 -1.95
CA GLU A 9 15.42 44.14 -1.65
C GLU A 9 14.58 43.87 -2.92
N PHE A 10 14.30 42.60 -3.19
CA PHE A 10 13.46 42.17 -4.31
C PHE A 10 11.98 42.42 -3.94
N LYS A 11 11.42 43.59 -4.24
CA LYS A 11 9.97 43.81 -4.09
C LYS A 11 9.25 43.37 -5.36
N TYR A 12 8.05 42.84 -5.17
CA TYR A 12 7.19 42.12 -6.12
C TYR A 12 6.93 42.89 -7.42
N GLU A 13 7.88 42.86 -8.36
CA GLU A 13 7.67 43.28 -9.74
C GLU A 13 8.29 42.21 -10.64
N GLU A 14 7.53 41.75 -11.64
CA GLU A 14 7.98 40.81 -12.67
C GLU A 14 9.13 41.43 -13.50
N GLN A 15 10.35 41.43 -12.96
CA GLN A 15 11.52 41.88 -13.71
C GLN A 15 11.98 40.77 -14.64
N TYR A 16 11.49 40.82 -15.87
CA TYR A 16 11.96 40.01 -16.98
C TYR A 16 13.42 40.37 -17.31
N TYR A 17 14.38 39.54 -16.90
CA TYR A 17 15.76 39.62 -17.38
C TYR A 17 15.85 39.12 -18.82
N LYS A 18 15.38 39.94 -19.77
CA LYS A 18 15.50 39.64 -21.20
C LYS A 18 16.97 39.74 -21.64
N LYS A 19 17.40 38.73 -22.42
CA LYS A 19 18.51 38.74 -23.40
C LYS A 19 19.96 38.52 -22.97
N LYS A 20 20.31 38.28 -21.70
CA LYS A 20 21.71 37.94 -21.36
C LYS A 20 21.83 36.62 -20.62
N GLN A 21 22.75 35.80 -21.11
CA GLN A 21 23.12 34.50 -20.58
C GLN A 21 24.05 34.73 -19.38
N TYR A 22 23.55 34.52 -18.17
CA TYR A 22 24.32 34.64 -16.94
C TYR A 22 24.45 33.28 -16.27
N GLY A 23 25.63 33.00 -15.71
CA GLY A 23 25.88 31.73 -15.05
C GLY A 23 25.67 31.78 -13.54
N VAL A 24 25.65 32.99 -12.97
CA VAL A 24 25.61 33.22 -11.52
C VAL A 24 24.74 34.45 -11.20
N LEU A 25 23.80 34.28 -10.29
CA LEU A 25 23.01 35.34 -9.66
C LEU A 25 23.54 35.61 -8.24
N ILE A 26 23.95 36.84 -7.96
CA ILE A 26 24.44 37.26 -6.63
C ILE A 26 23.44 38.23 -5.99
N LEU A 27 23.02 37.89 -4.77
CA LEU A 27 22.12 38.63 -3.89
C LEU A 27 22.90 39.01 -2.60
N PRO A 28 23.69 40.09 -2.61
CA PRO A 28 24.59 40.44 -1.51
C PRO A 28 23.85 40.95 -0.27
N ASP A 29 22.74 41.65 -0.46
CA ASP A 29 22.03 42.35 0.62
C ASP A 29 20.63 41.81 0.91
N SER A 30 20.08 40.96 0.03
CA SER A 30 18.71 40.46 0.16
C SER A 30 18.61 39.41 1.27
N THR A 31 17.71 39.63 2.22
CA THR A 31 17.36 38.67 3.28
C THR A 31 16.25 37.71 2.86
N HIS A 32 15.40 38.15 1.94
CA HIS A 32 14.31 37.39 1.34
C HIS A 32 14.51 37.30 -0.17
N LEU A 33 14.12 36.18 -0.76
CA LEU A 33 14.00 36.04 -2.19
C LEU A 33 12.55 35.76 -2.55
N HIS A 34 11.97 36.66 -3.33
CA HIS A 34 10.64 36.51 -3.91
C HIS A 34 10.74 35.81 -5.27
N GLN A 35 9.62 35.66 -5.98
CA GLN A 35 9.56 34.99 -7.27
C GLN A 35 10.48 35.64 -8.30
N VAL A 36 11.43 34.85 -8.81
CA VAL A 36 12.34 35.25 -9.88
C VAL A 36 12.27 34.25 -11.02
N ARG A 37 12.25 34.78 -12.25
CA ARG A 37 12.36 33.98 -13.47
C ARG A 37 13.75 34.14 -14.07
N LEU A 38 14.50 33.06 -14.07
CA LEU A 38 15.86 32.93 -14.57
C LEU A 38 15.82 32.18 -15.91
N LEU A 39 16.57 32.66 -16.90
CA LEU A 39 16.61 32.01 -18.21
C LEU A 39 17.64 30.87 -18.27
N ILE A 40 18.82 31.04 -17.65
CA ILE A 40 19.93 30.05 -17.74
C ILE A 40 20.91 30.06 -16.53
N ASN A 41 20.49 30.48 -15.34
CA ASN A 41 21.43 30.61 -14.22
C ASN A 41 21.73 29.27 -13.55
N HIS A 42 23.00 28.85 -13.57
CA HIS A 42 23.45 27.63 -12.87
C HIS A 42 23.57 27.82 -11.35
N MET A 43 23.87 29.04 -10.88
CA MET A 43 24.17 29.26 -9.46
C MET A 43 23.49 30.51 -8.89
N VAL A 44 22.94 30.40 -7.69
CA VAL A 44 22.43 31.51 -6.89
C VAL A 44 23.26 31.64 -5.62
N ILE A 45 23.76 32.84 -5.32
CA ILE A 45 24.58 33.15 -4.14
C ILE A 45 23.89 34.25 -3.34
N GLY A 46 23.40 33.93 -2.14
CA GLY A 46 22.77 34.88 -1.23
C GLY A 46 23.40 34.82 0.15
N GLN A 47 24.39 35.66 0.45
CA GLN A 47 25.13 35.57 1.72
C GLN A 47 24.27 35.97 2.93
N LYS A 48 23.40 36.97 2.77
CA LYS A 48 22.44 37.42 3.79
C LYS A 48 21.06 36.77 3.64
N LEU A 49 20.87 35.92 2.63
CA LEU A 49 19.59 35.29 2.33
C LEU A 49 19.21 34.31 3.44
N LYS A 50 18.04 34.55 4.04
CA LYS A 50 17.45 33.80 5.14
C LYS A 50 16.17 33.08 4.75
N TYR A 51 15.37 33.68 3.87
CA TYR A 51 14.04 33.18 3.55
C TYR A 51 13.86 33.06 2.02
N LEU A 52 13.47 31.88 1.58
CA LEU A 52 12.88 31.70 0.24
C LEU A 52 11.37 31.73 0.38
N THR A 53 10.70 32.72 -0.22
CA THR A 53 9.24 32.79 -0.15
C THR A 53 8.60 31.79 -1.10
N SER A 54 7.29 31.59 -0.93
CA SER A 54 6.46 30.74 -1.77
C SER A 54 6.78 30.91 -3.25
N LYS A 55 7.10 29.81 -3.93
CA LYS A 55 7.45 29.73 -5.37
C LYS A 55 8.58 30.65 -5.85
N SER A 56 9.46 31.10 -4.94
CA SER A 56 10.53 32.08 -5.26
C SER A 56 11.46 31.65 -6.41
N LEU A 57 11.79 30.36 -6.49
CA LEU A 57 12.61 29.74 -7.52
C LEU A 57 11.92 28.52 -8.14
N PHE A 58 10.58 28.50 -8.18
CA PHE A 58 9.82 27.40 -8.78
C PHE A 58 10.20 27.17 -10.25
N ALA A 59 10.48 25.90 -10.61
CA ALA A 59 10.84 25.46 -11.96
C ALA A 59 12.01 26.22 -12.60
N GLN A 60 12.95 26.73 -11.78
CA GLN A 60 14.11 27.45 -12.29
C GLN A 60 15.26 26.50 -12.62
N PRO A 61 16.04 26.78 -13.69
CA PRO A 61 17.13 25.92 -14.14
C PRO A 61 18.41 26.12 -13.31
N ILE A 62 18.29 26.06 -11.98
CA ILE A 62 19.40 26.25 -11.04
C ILE A 62 20.09 24.92 -10.72
N GLU A 63 21.41 24.93 -10.63
CA GLU A 63 22.22 23.76 -10.24
C GLU A 63 22.67 23.85 -8.78
N LYS A 64 22.92 25.06 -8.27
CA LYS A 64 23.47 25.29 -6.94
C LYS A 64 22.91 26.55 -6.25
N LEU A 65 22.48 26.39 -5.00
CA LEU A 65 22.10 27.50 -4.12
C LEU A 65 23.07 27.62 -2.93
N VAL A 66 23.82 28.73 -2.89
CA VAL A 66 24.77 29.07 -1.83
C VAL A 66 24.17 30.16 -0.93
N ALA A 67 23.51 29.75 0.15
CA ALA A 67 22.88 30.61 1.14
C ALA A 67 23.13 30.08 2.56
N LYS A 68 24.29 30.42 3.12
CA LYS A 68 24.76 29.86 4.41
C LYS A 68 23.88 30.20 5.61
N ASN A 69 23.09 31.26 5.50
CA ASN A 69 22.17 31.74 6.53
C ASN A 69 20.70 31.40 6.23
N LEU A 70 20.45 30.48 5.29
CA LEU A 70 19.09 30.07 4.94
C LEU A 70 18.44 29.34 6.12
N GLU A 71 17.34 29.91 6.59
CA GLU A 71 16.59 29.47 7.78
C GLU A 71 15.26 28.79 7.39
N LEU A 72 14.61 29.25 6.30
CA LEU A 72 13.30 28.75 5.86
C LEU A 72 13.19 28.64 4.33
N ILE A 73 12.56 27.56 3.87
CA ILE A 73 12.13 27.38 2.48
C ILE A 73 10.62 27.14 2.46
N ASP A 74 9.90 28.13 1.94
CA ASP A 74 8.44 28.18 1.93
C ASP A 74 7.83 27.31 0.81
N TYR A 75 6.50 27.31 0.73
CA TYR A 75 5.69 26.47 -0.17
C TYR A 75 6.22 26.47 -1.60
N GLN A 76 6.61 25.28 -2.07
CA GLN A 76 7.11 25.03 -3.44
C GLN A 76 8.24 25.98 -3.91
N ALA A 77 8.99 26.59 -2.99
CA ALA A 77 9.97 27.61 -3.34
C ALA A 77 11.08 27.13 -4.28
N LEU A 78 11.51 25.86 -4.17
CA LEU A 78 12.50 25.23 -5.07
C LEU A 78 11.93 24.01 -5.82
N ALA A 79 10.60 23.84 -5.84
CA ALA A 79 10.01 22.73 -6.57
C ALA A 79 10.32 22.82 -8.08
N ASP A 80 10.45 21.67 -8.75
CA ASP A 80 10.77 21.56 -10.17
C ASP A 80 12.14 22.12 -10.59
N CYS A 81 13.03 22.40 -9.62
CA CYS A 81 14.43 22.71 -9.91
C CYS A 81 15.20 21.41 -10.23
N ASN A 82 14.88 20.80 -11.38
CA ASN A 82 15.35 19.48 -11.80
C ASN A 82 16.88 19.35 -11.91
N PHE A 83 17.62 20.45 -11.92
CA PHE A 83 19.08 20.46 -11.99
C PHE A 83 19.76 20.76 -10.64
N LEU A 84 18.98 21.08 -9.60
CA LEU A 84 19.50 21.50 -8.30
C LEU A 84 20.12 20.30 -7.57
N HIS A 85 21.45 20.21 -7.61
CA HIS A 85 22.21 19.13 -6.99
C HIS A 85 22.94 19.58 -5.72
N SER A 86 22.95 20.89 -5.40
CA SER A 86 23.63 21.43 -4.22
C SER A 86 22.84 22.57 -3.57
N LEU A 87 22.54 22.42 -2.28
CA LEU A 87 21.78 23.37 -1.46
C LEU A 87 22.49 23.64 -0.14
N SER A 88 22.52 24.90 0.29
CA SER A 88 22.90 25.26 1.66
C SER A 88 21.75 24.97 2.61
N HIS A 89 21.90 23.93 3.46
CA HIS A 89 20.82 23.46 4.34
C HIS A 89 21.25 23.33 5.82
N ALA A 90 22.45 23.79 6.21
CA ALA A 90 23.00 23.55 7.55
C ALA A 90 22.29 24.32 8.67
N LYS A 91 21.79 25.53 8.38
CA LYS A 91 21.04 26.39 9.33
C LYS A 91 19.52 26.35 9.12
N LEU A 92 19.05 25.48 8.22
CA LEU A 92 17.65 25.40 7.87
C LEU A 92 16.85 24.87 9.07
N GLN A 93 15.84 25.61 9.49
CA GLN A 93 15.00 25.31 10.66
C GLN A 93 13.59 24.90 10.24
N GLN A 94 13.11 25.41 9.10
CA GLN A 94 11.75 25.17 8.63
C GLN A 94 11.71 24.87 7.13
N LEU A 95 10.89 23.90 6.78
CA LEU A 95 10.52 23.53 5.42
C LEU A 95 9.01 23.53 5.34
N HIS A 96 8.45 23.98 4.22
CA HIS A 96 7.01 23.89 3.93
C HIS A 96 6.71 22.89 2.81
N GLN A 97 5.42 22.62 2.61
CA GLN A 97 4.91 21.65 1.65
C GLN A 97 5.53 21.82 0.25
N GLY A 98 6.03 20.70 -0.29
CA GLY A 98 6.63 20.63 -1.63
C GLY A 98 7.86 21.50 -1.87
N SER A 99 8.47 22.07 -0.82
CA SER A 99 9.55 23.05 -0.92
C SER A 99 10.74 22.62 -1.77
N LEU A 100 11.07 21.32 -1.81
CA LEU A 100 12.22 20.74 -2.51
C LEU A 100 11.81 19.64 -3.51
N ALA A 101 10.54 19.59 -3.92
CA ALA A 101 10.03 18.53 -4.78
C ALA A 101 10.70 18.56 -6.17
N ARG A 102 11.00 17.38 -6.73
CA ARG A 102 11.56 17.16 -8.07
C ARG A 102 12.86 17.94 -8.26
N THR A 103 13.78 17.78 -7.30
CA THR A 103 15.14 18.32 -7.36
C THR A 103 16.16 17.19 -7.58
N ALA A 104 17.34 17.54 -8.10
CA ALA A 104 18.45 16.60 -8.30
C ALA A 104 19.32 16.40 -7.04
N LEU A 105 18.78 16.67 -5.85
CA LEU A 105 19.52 16.52 -4.59
C LEU A 105 19.73 15.04 -4.29
N THR A 106 20.98 14.61 -4.24
CA THR A 106 21.36 13.23 -3.91
C THR A 106 21.56 13.00 -2.41
N SER A 107 21.90 14.04 -1.66
CA SER A 107 22.12 13.95 -0.21
C SER A 107 21.50 15.12 0.54
N PHE A 108 20.89 14.85 1.69
CA PHE A 108 20.38 15.87 2.58
C PHE A 108 20.74 15.57 4.03
N LYS A 109 21.37 16.52 4.72
CA LYS A 109 21.79 16.37 6.13
C LYS A 109 21.47 17.62 6.95
N ASN A 110 20.57 17.51 7.90
CA ASN A 110 20.17 18.61 8.76
C ASN A 110 19.96 18.12 10.22
N LYS A 111 20.22 18.96 11.22
CA LYS A 111 20.07 18.61 12.66
C LYS A 111 19.15 19.57 13.43
N SER A 112 18.46 20.44 12.72
CA SER A 112 17.69 21.56 13.28
C SER A 112 16.24 21.56 12.83
N LEU A 113 15.87 20.76 11.82
CA LEU A 113 14.49 20.58 11.40
C LEU A 113 13.73 19.80 12.48
N GLY A 114 12.58 20.32 12.89
CA GLY A 114 11.62 19.61 13.73
C GLY A 114 10.60 18.80 12.95
N LEU A 115 10.28 19.23 11.72
CA LEU A 115 9.26 18.66 10.84
C LEU A 115 9.80 18.55 9.41
N ILE A 116 9.52 17.44 8.75
CA ILE A 116 9.64 17.29 7.30
C ILE A 116 8.23 17.31 6.72
N PRO A 117 7.86 18.33 5.92
CA PRO A 117 6.48 18.57 5.52
C PRO A 117 6.03 17.73 4.32
N TYR A 118 4.72 17.78 4.02
CA TYR A 118 4.09 17.02 2.95
C TYR A 118 4.80 17.23 1.61
N GLY A 119 5.13 16.13 0.93
CA GLY A 119 5.69 16.18 -0.42
C GLY A 119 7.04 16.90 -0.53
N CYS A 120 7.72 17.20 0.58
CA CYS A 120 8.90 18.07 0.60
C CYS A 120 9.96 17.67 -0.41
N PHE A 121 10.29 16.39 -0.50
CA PHE A 121 11.26 15.79 -1.41
C PHE A 121 10.60 14.87 -2.44
N TYR A 122 9.30 15.03 -2.73
CA TYR A 122 8.59 14.26 -3.75
C TYR A 122 9.37 14.25 -5.09
N GLY A 123 9.67 13.09 -5.65
CA GLY A 123 10.35 12.91 -6.94
C GLY A 123 11.83 13.32 -6.96
N CYS A 124 12.49 13.40 -5.81
CA CYS A 124 13.92 13.72 -5.76
C CYS A 124 14.81 12.53 -6.07
N THR A 125 16.01 12.79 -6.62
CA THR A 125 17.04 11.75 -6.85
C THR A 125 17.84 11.42 -5.58
N MET A 126 17.19 11.44 -4.42
CA MET A 126 17.85 11.38 -3.13
C MET A 126 18.33 9.97 -2.79
N GLN A 127 19.63 9.82 -2.55
CA GLN A 127 20.28 8.56 -2.14
C GLN A 127 20.54 8.50 -0.63
N SER A 128 20.86 9.63 0.01
CA SER A 128 21.13 9.66 1.46
C SER A 128 20.39 10.79 2.18
N PHE A 129 19.71 10.45 3.26
CA PHE A 129 18.98 11.40 4.10
C PHE A 129 19.39 11.26 5.57
N LYS A 130 19.67 12.39 6.23
CA LYS A 130 19.93 12.45 7.67
C LYS A 130 19.24 13.66 8.31
N SER A 131 18.35 13.44 9.26
CA SER A 131 17.62 14.49 9.98
C SER A 131 17.46 14.21 11.47
N SER A 132 17.18 15.23 12.25
CA SER A 132 16.73 15.14 13.65
C SER A 132 15.23 15.42 13.81
N ALA A 133 14.48 15.51 12.71
CA ALA A 133 13.06 15.82 12.73
C ALA A 133 12.28 14.81 13.58
N ALA A 134 11.32 15.33 14.34
CA ALA A 134 10.40 14.54 15.16
C ALA A 134 9.19 14.07 14.34
N ILE A 135 8.80 14.84 13.33
CA ILE A 135 7.63 14.54 12.49
C ILE A 135 8.05 14.51 11.02
N VAL A 136 7.55 13.53 10.27
CA VAL A 136 7.70 13.47 8.81
C VAL A 136 6.35 13.27 8.14
N GLU A 137 5.80 14.32 7.56
CA GLU A 137 4.50 14.36 6.89
C GLU A 137 4.42 13.50 5.60
N PRO A 138 3.20 13.26 5.10
CA PRO A 138 2.95 12.34 3.99
C PRO A 138 3.64 12.73 2.68
N HIS A 139 3.90 11.77 1.79
CA HIS A 139 4.59 12.00 0.51
C HIS A 139 5.96 12.67 0.57
N ALA A 140 6.53 12.92 1.76
CA ALA A 140 7.77 13.67 1.90
C ALA A 140 8.90 13.13 1.02
N PHE A 141 8.94 11.82 0.76
CA PHE A 141 9.94 11.15 -0.07
C PHE A 141 9.35 10.28 -1.20
N SER A 142 8.16 10.60 -1.71
CA SER A 142 7.61 9.81 -2.83
C SER A 142 8.54 9.83 -4.01
N ASP A 143 8.56 8.74 -4.79
CA ASP A 143 9.33 8.66 -6.02
C ASP A 143 10.83 8.95 -5.82
N CYS A 144 11.31 8.70 -4.60
CA CYS A 144 12.72 8.71 -4.24
C CYS A 144 13.24 7.27 -4.05
N VAL A 145 14.52 7.07 -4.32
CA VAL A 145 15.22 5.80 -4.07
C VAL A 145 16.35 6.05 -3.06
N ILE A 146 16.01 5.98 -1.76
CA ILE A 146 16.94 6.30 -0.68
C ILE A 146 17.68 5.04 -0.24
N GLU A 147 19.01 5.04 -0.38
CA GLU A 147 19.89 3.95 0.05
C GLU A 147 20.23 4.02 1.54
N SER A 148 20.33 5.25 2.10
CA SER A 148 20.67 5.48 3.50
C SER A 148 19.75 6.52 4.13
N PHE A 149 18.98 6.13 5.13
CA PHE A 149 18.06 7.01 5.86
C PHE A 149 18.37 6.98 7.37
N GLU A 150 18.70 8.15 7.95
CA GLU A 150 18.98 8.31 9.37
C GLU A 150 18.12 9.42 9.98
N ALA A 151 17.05 9.06 10.69
CA ALA A 151 16.21 10.01 11.41
C ALA A 151 15.84 9.46 12.80
N ALA A 152 16.80 9.53 13.74
CA ALA A 152 16.73 8.83 15.01
C ALA A 152 15.66 9.36 15.99
N ASN A 153 15.13 10.56 15.75
CA ASN A 153 14.19 11.23 16.64
C ASN A 153 12.76 11.26 16.08
N VAL A 154 12.46 10.56 14.96
CA VAL A 154 11.11 10.62 14.39
C VAL A 154 10.15 9.87 15.30
N GLU A 155 9.23 10.60 15.92
CA GLU A 155 8.15 10.12 16.77
C GLU A 155 6.87 9.88 15.95
N GLU A 156 6.67 10.63 14.88
CA GLU A 156 5.47 10.56 14.02
C GLU A 156 5.85 10.56 12.53
N PHE A 157 5.39 9.55 11.78
CA PHE A 157 5.38 9.56 10.32
C PHE A 157 3.94 9.81 9.86
N GLY A 158 3.71 10.94 9.20
CA GLY A 158 2.43 11.37 8.67
C GLY A 158 1.87 10.42 7.64
N ASP A 159 0.54 10.33 7.66
CA ASP A 159 -0.25 9.32 6.98
C ASP A 159 -0.36 9.49 5.46
N HIS A 160 -0.14 8.37 4.77
CA HIS A 160 -0.70 8.05 3.45
C HIS A 160 -0.02 8.60 2.19
N GLU A 161 0.24 7.63 1.32
CA GLU A 161 0.64 7.74 -0.08
C GLU A 161 2.09 8.22 -0.32
N GLY A 162 2.81 7.41 -1.11
CA GLY A 162 4.12 7.75 -1.64
C GLY A 162 5.23 7.95 -0.61
N PHE A 163 5.34 7.20 0.48
CA PHE A 163 6.58 7.29 1.26
C PHE A 163 7.73 6.48 0.61
N PHE A 164 7.42 5.37 -0.07
CA PHE A 164 8.44 4.39 -0.46
C PHE A 164 8.12 3.71 -1.80
N THR A 165 8.38 4.38 -2.93
CA THR A 165 8.40 3.73 -4.26
C THR A 165 9.79 3.23 -4.68
N GLY A 166 10.77 3.24 -3.78
CA GLY A 166 12.14 2.77 -4.01
C GLY A 166 12.34 1.25 -3.82
N ASN A 167 13.31 0.69 -4.54
CA ASN A 167 13.72 -0.72 -4.44
C ASN A 167 14.58 -0.93 -3.17
N PHE A 168 14.03 -1.55 -2.13
CA PHE A 168 14.71 -1.71 -0.84
C PHE A 168 15.18 -3.15 -0.61
N SER A 169 16.35 -3.52 -1.13
CA SER A 169 17.00 -4.80 -0.80
C SER A 169 17.66 -4.83 0.58
N HIS A 170 17.87 -3.68 1.24
CA HIS A 170 18.68 -3.58 2.47
C HIS A 170 17.99 -2.95 3.69
N PHE A 171 16.78 -2.40 3.56
CA PHE A 171 16.10 -1.71 4.68
C PHE A 171 15.63 -2.65 5.79
N SER A 172 15.34 -3.92 5.46
CA SER A 172 15.01 -4.96 6.43
C SER A 172 16.15 -5.33 7.39
N GLN A 173 17.39 -4.91 7.11
CA GLN A 173 18.56 -5.28 7.92
C GLN A 173 18.80 -4.32 9.09
N ARG A 174 18.09 -3.19 9.21
CA ARG A 174 18.32 -2.20 10.28
C ARG A 174 17.10 -1.82 11.12
N PHE A 175 15.89 -2.20 10.71
CA PHE A 175 14.76 -2.36 11.63
C PHE A 175 14.63 -3.86 11.93
N ASN A 176 14.79 -4.24 13.19
CA ASN A 176 14.59 -5.61 13.69
C ASN A 176 13.10 -6.03 13.59
N LEU A 177 12.54 -6.08 12.39
CA LEU A 177 11.29 -6.79 12.13
C LEU A 177 11.65 -8.22 11.74
N VAL A 178 11.93 -9.00 12.79
CA VAL A 178 11.86 -10.46 12.87
C VAL A 178 12.60 -11.20 11.75
N GLN A 179 13.92 -11.37 11.93
CA GLN A 179 14.56 -12.58 11.43
C GLN A 179 14.00 -13.77 12.20
N SER A 180 13.31 -14.66 11.48
CA SER A 180 13.10 -16.08 11.80
C SER A 180 13.09 -16.45 13.28
N PHE A 181 11.92 -16.55 13.90
CA PHE A 181 11.80 -17.19 15.21
C PHE A 181 12.23 -18.66 15.12
N LYS A 182 13.41 -18.96 15.67
CA LYS A 182 13.85 -20.30 15.98
C LYS A 182 13.72 -20.45 17.50
N THR A 183 12.72 -21.22 17.92
CA THR A 183 12.46 -21.77 19.28
C THR A 183 11.49 -21.01 20.19
N ASP A 184 10.67 -21.82 20.88
CA ASP A 184 9.48 -21.46 21.68
C ASP A 184 9.79 -20.71 22.99
N ALA A 185 11.06 -20.52 23.35
CA ALA A 185 11.46 -19.95 24.63
C ALA A 185 11.37 -18.41 24.71
N GLN A 186 11.23 -17.70 23.59
CA GLN A 186 11.22 -16.22 23.55
C GLN A 186 9.82 -15.60 23.59
N ILE A 187 8.76 -16.42 23.57
CA ILE A 187 7.36 -15.96 23.66
C ILE A 187 7.01 -15.52 25.09
N ALA A 188 7.69 -16.07 26.11
CA ALA A 188 7.42 -15.78 27.52
C ALA A 188 7.79 -14.34 27.92
N ASP A 189 8.83 -13.75 27.32
CA ASP A 189 9.29 -12.40 27.67
C ASP A 189 8.35 -11.30 27.13
N ILE A 190 7.67 -11.56 26.01
CA ILE A 190 6.70 -10.65 25.39
C ILE A 190 5.38 -10.60 26.20
N LEU A 191 5.02 -11.70 26.88
CA LEU A 191 3.81 -11.77 27.73
C LEU A 191 3.90 -10.94 29.02
N SER A 192 5.06 -10.34 29.33
CA SER A 192 5.27 -9.53 30.54
C SER A 192 4.90 -8.05 30.38
N TRP A 193 4.55 -7.58 29.18
CA TRP A 193 4.21 -6.19 28.90
C TRP A 193 2.69 -5.97 28.86
N GLN A 194 2.14 -5.35 29.91
CA GLN A 194 0.76 -4.86 29.93
C GLN A 194 0.69 -3.35 29.72
N PRO A 195 -0.08 -2.85 28.74
CA PRO A 195 -0.61 -1.49 28.77
C PRO A 195 -2.13 -1.45 28.87
N GLN A 196 -2.60 -0.51 29.69
CA GLN A 196 -4.00 -0.25 30.01
C GLN A 196 -4.79 0.38 28.85
N LYS A 197 -6.10 0.13 28.88
CA LYS A 197 -7.19 0.58 27.99
C LYS A 197 -6.99 1.97 27.36
N ALA A 198 -7.05 2.02 26.03
CA ALA A 198 -7.45 3.20 25.26
C ALA A 198 -8.40 2.78 24.11
N GLU A 199 -9.48 3.53 23.93
CA GLU A 199 -10.54 3.28 22.94
C GLU A 199 -10.09 3.59 21.51
N LEU A 200 -10.45 2.72 20.57
CA LEU A 200 -10.11 2.79 19.14
C LEU A 200 -11.04 3.76 18.38
N THR A 201 -10.48 4.76 17.72
CA THR A 201 -11.16 5.54 16.66
C THR A 201 -10.74 5.03 15.28
N GLN A 202 -11.70 4.92 14.37
CA GLN A 202 -11.53 4.38 13.03
C GLN A 202 -10.72 5.33 12.13
N SER A 203 -9.41 5.13 12.01
CA SER A 203 -8.63 5.40 10.79
C SER A 203 -7.16 5.03 10.98
N SER A 204 -6.53 4.58 9.89
CA SER A 204 -5.15 4.10 9.77
C SER A 204 -4.89 2.69 10.32
N ALA A 205 -4.41 1.80 9.47
CA ALA A 205 -4.02 0.45 9.86
C ALA A 205 -2.60 0.19 9.35
N TYR A 206 -1.67 0.23 10.30
CA TYR A 206 -0.32 -0.34 10.26
C TYR A 206 -0.34 -1.70 10.98
N GLN A 207 0.69 -2.53 10.81
CA GLN A 207 0.79 -3.79 11.53
C GLN A 207 0.94 -3.57 13.03
N PHE A 208 -0.11 -3.86 13.80
CA PHE A 208 -0.10 -3.82 15.26
C PHE A 208 -0.32 -5.23 15.81
N ILE A 209 0.38 -5.57 16.89
CA ILE A 209 0.03 -6.69 17.75
C ILE A 209 -0.98 -6.15 18.77
N TYR A 210 -2.26 -6.43 18.57
CA TYR A 210 -3.33 -6.11 19.53
C TYR A 210 -3.82 -7.41 20.16
N ASP A 211 -3.71 -7.55 21.48
CA ASP A 211 -4.15 -8.76 22.20
C ASP A 211 -3.57 -10.08 21.62
N SER A 212 -2.27 -10.07 21.31
CA SER A 212 -1.55 -11.18 20.61
C SER A 212 -1.97 -11.44 19.15
N GLN A 213 -2.76 -10.55 18.53
CA GLN A 213 -3.19 -10.67 17.13
C GLN A 213 -2.52 -9.65 16.20
N LEU A 214 -2.06 -10.09 15.03
CA LEU A 214 -1.43 -9.23 14.02
C LEU A 214 -2.47 -8.58 13.08
N ILE A 215 -2.69 -7.27 13.16
CA ILE A 215 -3.64 -6.57 12.30
C ILE A 215 -2.92 -6.10 11.01
N CYS A 216 -3.19 -6.69 9.86
CA CYS A 216 -2.65 -6.24 8.56
C CYS A 216 -3.62 -5.26 7.89
N GLY A 217 -3.34 -3.97 7.94
CA GLY A 217 -4.23 -2.92 7.44
C GLY A 217 -4.33 -2.77 5.92
N GLN A 218 -5.32 -1.97 5.49
CA GLN A 218 -5.59 -1.71 4.07
C GLN A 218 -4.46 -1.05 3.29
N PHE A 219 -3.66 -0.26 4.00
CA PHE A 219 -2.61 0.56 3.42
C PHE A 219 -1.21 0.11 3.81
N SER A 220 -1.09 -0.86 4.73
CA SER A 220 0.19 -1.38 5.22
C SER A 220 1.10 -1.95 4.11
N ILE A 221 0.55 -2.27 2.95
CA ILE A 221 1.13 -3.29 2.06
C ILE A 221 1.16 -2.88 0.56
N LYS A 222 0.85 -1.61 0.19
CA LYS A 222 1.11 -1.12 -1.18
C LYS A 222 2.61 -1.29 -1.56
N ASN A 223 3.51 -1.28 -0.58
CA ASN A 223 4.94 -1.59 -0.75
C ASN A 223 5.26 -3.08 -1.01
N LEU A 224 4.36 -4.01 -0.67
CA LEU A 224 4.55 -5.42 -1.02
C LEU A 224 4.10 -5.78 -2.44
N GLN A 225 3.40 -4.88 -3.13
CA GLN A 225 3.01 -5.09 -4.52
C GLN A 225 4.21 -5.40 -5.42
N ASN A 226 5.37 -4.85 -5.06
CA ASN A 226 6.66 -4.99 -5.75
C ASN A 226 7.73 -5.72 -4.92
N SER A 227 7.44 -6.18 -3.70
CA SER A 227 8.46 -6.90 -2.93
C SER A 227 8.53 -8.35 -3.40
N GLY A 228 9.75 -8.87 -3.58
CA GLY A 228 10.01 -10.18 -4.17
C GLY A 228 9.69 -11.39 -3.28
N PHE A 229 8.86 -11.22 -2.24
CA PHE A 229 8.49 -12.32 -1.34
C PHE A 229 7.48 -13.26 -2.00
N GLN A 230 7.71 -14.56 -1.84
CA GLN A 230 6.94 -15.62 -2.49
C GLN A 230 5.96 -16.31 -1.54
N ALA A 231 6.10 -16.14 -0.23
CA ALA A 231 5.25 -16.84 0.74
C ALA A 231 4.95 -15.97 1.97
N VAL A 232 3.74 -16.13 2.51
CA VAL A 232 3.29 -15.51 3.77
C VAL A 232 2.62 -16.56 4.65
N ARG A 233 3.00 -16.58 5.93
CA ARG A 233 2.32 -17.33 7.00
C ARG A 233 1.99 -16.37 8.13
N LEU A 234 0.71 -16.20 8.42
CA LEU A 234 0.23 -15.35 9.51
C LEU A 234 -0.61 -16.18 10.47
N GLU A 235 -0.24 -16.15 11.74
CA GLU A 235 -0.97 -16.80 12.83
C GLU A 235 -1.68 -15.72 13.65
N ASN A 236 -2.97 -15.93 13.94
CA ASN A 236 -3.82 -15.00 14.67
C ASN A 236 -3.79 -13.58 14.09
N ALA A 237 -4.10 -13.44 12.80
CA ALA A 237 -4.07 -12.14 12.12
C ALA A 237 -5.48 -11.60 11.86
N VAL A 238 -5.63 -10.28 11.84
CA VAL A 238 -6.82 -9.61 11.29
C VAL A 238 -6.42 -9.01 9.95
N LEU A 239 -7.02 -9.50 8.87
CA LEU A 239 -6.74 -8.98 7.53
C LEU A 239 -7.69 -7.84 7.18
N GLY A 240 -7.15 -6.63 7.08
CA GLY A 240 -7.83 -5.45 6.59
C GLY A 240 -8.09 -5.48 5.08
N VAL A 241 -8.98 -4.60 4.63
CA VAL A 241 -9.42 -4.46 3.23
C VAL A 241 -8.19 -4.26 2.33
N SER A 242 -8.03 -4.93 1.19
CA SER A 242 -6.86 -4.75 0.29
C SER A 242 -5.47 -5.05 0.90
N CYS A 243 -5.37 -5.69 2.06
CA CYS A 243 -4.09 -5.85 2.77
C CYS A 243 -2.99 -6.57 1.99
N PHE A 244 -3.24 -7.40 0.98
CA PHE A 244 -2.23 -8.00 0.09
C PHE A 244 -2.52 -7.68 -1.38
N ARG A 245 -3.37 -6.69 -1.66
CA ARG A 245 -3.77 -6.38 -3.03
C ARG A 245 -2.53 -6.08 -3.87
N GLY A 246 -2.42 -6.71 -5.04
CA GLY A 246 -1.37 -6.48 -6.02
C GLY A 246 -0.02 -7.11 -5.70
N CYS A 247 0.10 -8.00 -4.71
CA CYS A 247 1.34 -8.73 -4.42
C CYS A 247 1.66 -9.72 -5.56
N ARG A 248 2.29 -9.22 -6.63
CA ARG A 248 2.47 -9.99 -7.88
C ARG A 248 3.46 -11.14 -7.77
N PHE A 249 4.32 -11.17 -6.75
CA PHE A 249 5.28 -12.26 -6.54
C PHE A 249 4.83 -13.28 -5.49
N LEU A 250 3.75 -13.01 -4.76
CA LEU A 250 3.23 -13.90 -3.73
C LEU A 250 2.72 -15.19 -4.38
N VAL A 251 3.33 -16.33 -4.05
CA VAL A 251 2.98 -17.66 -4.57
C VAL A 251 2.10 -18.44 -3.59
N LYS A 252 2.32 -18.28 -2.29
CA LYS A 252 1.60 -19.03 -1.24
C LYS A 252 1.23 -18.14 -0.05
N ALA A 253 -0.02 -18.25 0.41
CA ALA A 253 -0.47 -17.60 1.63
C ALA A 253 -1.19 -18.60 2.55
N THR A 254 -0.80 -18.62 3.82
CA THR A 254 -1.47 -19.37 4.89
C THR A 254 -1.79 -18.42 6.01
N VAL A 255 -3.07 -18.18 6.27
CA VAL A 255 -3.54 -17.17 7.23
C VAL A 255 -4.53 -17.79 8.19
N ASN A 256 -4.27 -17.69 9.49
CA ASN A 256 -5.24 -17.99 10.53
C ASN A 256 -5.91 -16.67 10.96
N THR A 257 -7.11 -16.41 10.44
CA THR A 257 -7.90 -15.19 10.70
C THR A 257 -9.38 -15.55 10.73
N ASP A 258 -10.21 -14.81 11.45
CA ASP A 258 -11.67 -14.97 11.39
C ASP A 258 -12.27 -14.40 10.09
N CYS A 259 -11.64 -13.39 9.50
CA CYS A 259 -12.15 -12.67 8.34
C CYS A 259 -11.03 -12.32 7.36
N VAL A 260 -11.22 -12.68 6.10
CA VAL A 260 -10.41 -12.15 5.01
C VAL A 260 -11.21 -11.02 4.36
N ALA A 261 -10.82 -9.77 4.60
CA ALA A 261 -11.59 -8.61 4.18
C ALA A 261 -11.63 -8.40 2.67
N ASP A 262 -12.46 -7.43 2.26
CA ASP A 262 -12.69 -7.06 0.86
C ASP A 262 -11.36 -6.72 0.17
N PHE A 263 -11.18 -7.14 -1.08
CA PHE A 263 -9.97 -6.95 -1.89
C PHE A 263 -8.65 -7.49 -1.30
N ALA A 264 -8.66 -8.21 -0.17
CA ALA A 264 -7.45 -8.55 0.58
C ALA A 264 -6.33 -9.18 -0.28
N PHE A 265 -6.62 -10.07 -1.21
CA PHE A 265 -5.64 -10.67 -2.13
C PHE A 265 -5.89 -10.33 -3.59
N SER A 266 -6.65 -9.27 -3.88
CA SER A 266 -6.98 -8.89 -5.26
C SER A 266 -5.70 -8.61 -6.06
N ASP A 267 -5.67 -8.94 -7.34
CA ASP A 267 -4.52 -8.75 -8.24
C ASP A 267 -3.21 -9.50 -7.83
N CYS A 268 -3.28 -10.48 -6.92
CA CYS A 268 -2.15 -11.39 -6.61
C CYS A 268 -1.94 -12.42 -7.73
N SER A 269 -1.47 -11.97 -8.88
CA SER A 269 -1.44 -12.75 -10.12
C SER A 269 -0.62 -14.06 -10.09
N GLN A 270 0.37 -14.19 -9.20
CA GLN A 270 1.18 -15.41 -9.04
C GLN A 270 0.75 -16.28 -7.85
N LEU A 271 -0.27 -15.88 -7.08
CA LEU A 271 -0.73 -16.65 -5.93
C LEU A 271 -1.29 -17.97 -6.43
N ARG A 272 -0.69 -19.10 -6.03
CA ARG A 272 -1.08 -20.46 -6.42
C ARG A 272 -1.84 -21.20 -5.34
N GLN A 273 -1.54 -20.90 -4.09
CA GLN A 273 -2.09 -21.61 -2.93
C GLN A 273 -2.52 -20.63 -1.85
N PHE A 274 -3.78 -20.72 -1.43
CA PHE A 274 -4.31 -20.00 -0.28
C PHE A 274 -4.93 -20.98 0.71
N LYS A 275 -4.62 -20.80 2.00
CA LYS A 275 -5.22 -21.58 3.09
C LYS A 275 -5.62 -20.67 4.24
N SER A 276 -6.85 -20.82 4.71
CA SER A 276 -7.37 -20.11 5.88
C SER A 276 -8.43 -20.90 6.64
N SER A 277 -8.56 -20.62 7.92
CA SER A 277 -9.65 -21.05 8.81
C SER A 277 -10.74 -19.99 8.95
N CYS A 278 -10.76 -18.96 8.11
CA CYS A 278 -11.70 -17.85 8.25
C CYS A 278 -13.16 -18.24 8.08
N ARG A 279 -14.02 -17.52 8.82
CA ARG A 279 -15.47 -17.61 8.74
C ARG A 279 -16.05 -16.72 7.65
N LYS A 280 -15.36 -15.62 7.31
CA LYS A 280 -15.84 -14.64 6.33
C LYS A 280 -14.82 -14.39 5.21
N VAL A 281 -15.33 -14.33 3.98
CA VAL A 281 -14.57 -13.99 2.77
C VAL A 281 -15.19 -12.74 2.12
N GLY A 282 -14.42 -11.67 2.08
CA GLY A 282 -14.83 -10.36 1.61
C GLY A 282 -15.01 -10.23 0.10
N SER A 283 -15.60 -9.12 -0.31
CA SER A 283 -15.91 -8.81 -1.71
C SER A 283 -14.61 -8.66 -2.51
N PHE A 284 -14.54 -9.18 -3.73
CA PHE A 284 -13.34 -9.07 -4.60
C PHE A 284 -12.03 -9.60 -3.98
N CYS A 285 -12.10 -10.37 -2.89
CA CYS A 285 -10.93 -10.74 -2.10
C CYS A 285 -9.82 -11.42 -2.92
N PHE A 286 -10.17 -12.34 -3.83
CA PHE A 286 -9.25 -13.05 -4.71
C PHE A 286 -9.46 -12.67 -6.19
N GLN A 287 -9.95 -11.46 -6.45
CA GLN A 287 -10.13 -10.99 -7.82
C GLN A 287 -8.79 -11.02 -8.58
N ASN A 288 -8.81 -11.43 -9.85
CA ASN A 288 -7.61 -11.46 -10.72
C ASN A 288 -6.44 -12.31 -10.17
N CYS A 289 -6.69 -13.24 -9.25
CA CYS A 289 -5.71 -14.24 -8.81
C CYS A 289 -5.57 -15.36 -9.85
N PHE A 290 -5.05 -15.04 -11.05
CA PHE A 290 -5.10 -15.90 -12.24
C PHE A 290 -4.43 -17.26 -12.09
N GLN A 291 -3.45 -17.38 -11.19
CA GLN A 291 -2.72 -18.62 -10.92
C GLN A 291 -3.22 -19.40 -9.70
N LEU A 292 -4.23 -18.92 -8.97
CA LEU A 292 -4.69 -19.56 -7.74
C LEU A 292 -5.24 -20.93 -8.08
N GLN A 293 -4.55 -22.03 -7.78
CA GLN A 293 -5.02 -23.37 -8.15
C GLN A 293 -5.85 -23.99 -7.03
N THR A 294 -5.37 -23.83 -5.79
CA THR A 294 -5.94 -24.45 -4.60
C THR A 294 -6.26 -23.39 -3.56
N CYS A 295 -7.51 -23.35 -3.11
CA CYS A 295 -7.96 -22.47 -2.04
C CYS A 295 -8.72 -23.32 -1.01
N GLU A 296 -8.19 -23.38 0.21
CA GLU A 296 -8.81 -24.12 1.32
C GLU A 296 -9.33 -23.14 2.37
N ILE A 297 -10.66 -23.02 2.49
CA ILE A 297 -11.33 -22.19 3.51
C ILE A 297 -12.42 -23.02 4.18
N LEU A 298 -12.01 -23.91 5.09
CA LEU A 298 -12.88 -24.98 5.57
C LEU A 298 -14.01 -24.52 6.50
N GLN A 299 -13.86 -23.35 7.15
CA GLN A 299 -14.82 -22.82 8.13
C GLN A 299 -15.63 -21.63 7.62
N ALA A 300 -15.56 -21.31 6.32
CA ALA A 300 -16.31 -20.17 5.76
C ALA A 300 -17.83 -20.36 5.91
N GLU A 301 -18.46 -19.41 6.59
CA GLU A 301 -19.90 -19.27 6.78
C GLU A 301 -20.49 -18.18 5.87
N GLU A 302 -19.67 -17.21 5.47
CA GLU A 302 -20.05 -16.09 4.61
C GLU A 302 -19.01 -15.86 3.50
N ILE A 303 -19.50 -15.67 2.28
CA ILE A 303 -18.70 -15.26 1.12
C ILE A 303 -19.45 -14.12 0.42
N LYS A 304 -18.73 -13.07 0.02
CA LYS A 304 -19.33 -11.87 -0.58
C LYS A 304 -19.21 -11.83 -2.11
N ASN A 305 -19.87 -10.83 -2.70
CA ASN A 305 -19.94 -10.58 -4.13
C ASN A 305 -18.54 -10.58 -4.78
N SER A 306 -18.42 -11.22 -5.93
CA SER A 306 -17.20 -11.21 -6.75
C SER A 306 -15.92 -11.69 -6.03
N ALA A 307 -16.02 -12.42 -4.91
CA ALA A 307 -14.86 -12.83 -4.10
C ALA A 307 -13.77 -13.57 -4.90
N PHE A 308 -14.12 -14.32 -5.94
CA PHE A 308 -13.23 -15.09 -6.80
C PHE A 308 -13.35 -14.70 -8.29
N LEU A 309 -13.80 -13.46 -8.58
CA LEU A 309 -13.93 -12.93 -9.94
C LEU A 309 -12.59 -13.03 -10.71
N LYS A 310 -12.60 -13.62 -11.91
CA LYS A 310 -11.40 -13.80 -12.75
C LYS A 310 -10.25 -14.55 -12.06
N SER A 311 -10.56 -15.39 -11.07
CA SER A 311 -9.53 -16.18 -10.36
C SER A 311 -9.21 -17.49 -11.09
N GLY A 312 -8.04 -18.06 -10.79
CA GLY A 312 -7.61 -19.34 -11.35
C GLY A 312 -8.15 -20.58 -10.63
N VAL A 313 -8.97 -20.40 -9.58
CA VAL A 313 -9.29 -21.48 -8.61
C VAL A 313 -9.95 -22.63 -9.33
N LYS A 314 -9.43 -23.86 -9.17
CA LYS A 314 -9.99 -25.05 -9.83
C LYS A 314 -10.94 -25.81 -8.94
N THR A 315 -10.59 -25.88 -7.66
CA THR A 315 -11.30 -26.66 -6.64
C THR A 315 -11.42 -25.81 -5.39
N LEU A 316 -12.65 -25.68 -4.88
CA LEU A 316 -12.93 -24.94 -3.66
C LEU A 316 -13.87 -25.75 -2.75
N LYS A 317 -13.54 -25.78 -1.46
CA LYS A 317 -14.37 -26.38 -0.41
C LYS A 317 -14.75 -25.31 0.59
N ILE A 318 -16.04 -24.94 0.60
CA ILE A 318 -16.62 -23.94 1.51
C ILE A 318 -17.96 -24.49 2.03
N LEU A 319 -17.87 -25.39 3.01
CA LEU A 319 -18.98 -26.28 3.34
C LEU A 319 -20.16 -25.56 4.03
N TYR A 320 -19.89 -24.50 4.77
CA TYR A 320 -20.85 -23.90 5.70
C TYR A 320 -21.52 -22.61 5.19
N VAL A 321 -21.18 -22.15 3.98
CA VAL A 321 -21.79 -20.94 3.41
C VAL A 321 -23.28 -21.13 3.14
N LYS A 322 -24.08 -20.13 3.52
CA LYS A 322 -25.54 -20.15 3.27
C LYS A 322 -25.90 -19.78 1.83
N GLU A 323 -25.08 -18.95 1.20
CA GLU A 323 -25.35 -18.43 -0.14
C GLU A 323 -24.05 -18.25 -0.93
N ILE A 324 -24.13 -18.51 -2.24
CA ILE A 324 -23.14 -18.05 -3.21
C ILE A 324 -23.70 -16.80 -3.89
N PRO A 325 -23.09 -15.62 -3.69
CA PRO A 325 -23.67 -14.35 -4.10
C PRO A 325 -23.28 -13.97 -5.54
N GLU A 326 -23.69 -12.79 -5.98
CA GLU A 326 -23.53 -12.35 -7.37
C GLU A 326 -22.07 -12.31 -7.83
N LYS A 327 -21.85 -12.80 -9.05
CA LYS A 327 -20.56 -12.82 -9.73
C LYS A 327 -19.42 -13.46 -8.92
N CYS A 328 -19.73 -14.21 -7.86
CA CYS A 328 -18.73 -14.72 -6.91
C CYS A 328 -17.57 -15.43 -7.60
N PHE A 329 -17.87 -16.22 -8.63
CA PHE A 329 -16.91 -16.96 -9.45
C PHE A 329 -16.95 -16.52 -10.92
N SER A 330 -17.47 -15.34 -11.26
CA SER A 330 -17.56 -14.92 -12.66
C SER A 330 -16.16 -14.92 -13.32
N GLU A 331 -16.06 -15.43 -14.55
CA GLU A 331 -14.82 -15.61 -15.31
C GLU A 331 -13.72 -16.41 -14.56
N SER A 332 -14.09 -17.19 -13.53
CA SER A 332 -13.20 -18.06 -12.79
C SER A 332 -12.92 -19.36 -13.55
N LYS A 333 -11.81 -20.04 -13.21
CA LYS A 333 -11.46 -21.37 -13.73
C LYS A 333 -12.01 -22.53 -12.87
N ILE A 334 -13.01 -22.26 -12.04
CA ILE A 334 -13.57 -23.24 -11.11
C ILE A 334 -14.21 -24.41 -11.86
N ARG A 335 -13.94 -25.62 -11.38
CA ARG A 335 -14.48 -26.88 -11.93
C ARG A 335 -15.20 -27.71 -10.88
N PHE A 336 -14.81 -27.57 -9.61
CA PHE A 336 -15.42 -28.31 -8.51
C PHE A 336 -15.62 -27.40 -7.30
N LEU A 337 -16.86 -27.31 -6.83
CA LEU A 337 -17.27 -26.59 -5.63
C LEU A 337 -17.99 -27.54 -4.69
N GLN A 338 -17.48 -27.69 -3.46
CA GLN A 338 -18.15 -28.49 -2.43
C GLN A 338 -18.83 -27.60 -1.39
N LEU A 339 -20.13 -27.83 -1.20
CA LEU A 339 -21.03 -27.17 -0.27
C LEU A 339 -21.67 -28.22 0.65
N LYS A 340 -22.25 -27.78 1.78
CA LYS A 340 -23.15 -28.60 2.61
C LYS A 340 -24.42 -27.86 3.01
N ASN A 341 -24.29 -26.59 3.40
CA ASN A 341 -25.38 -25.81 3.99
C ASN A 341 -25.92 -24.70 3.06
N CYS A 342 -25.54 -24.72 1.78
CA CYS A 342 -25.91 -23.67 0.85
C CYS A 342 -27.37 -23.79 0.43
N GLN A 343 -28.11 -22.68 0.54
CA GLN A 343 -29.55 -22.59 0.24
C GLN A 343 -29.80 -21.86 -1.08
N ARG A 344 -28.91 -20.94 -1.46
CA ARG A 344 -29.06 -20.09 -2.65
C ARG A 344 -27.75 -19.90 -3.39
N ILE A 345 -27.82 -19.89 -4.72
CA ILE A 345 -26.75 -19.50 -5.61
C ILE A 345 -27.31 -18.43 -6.53
N ALA A 346 -26.67 -17.27 -6.61
CA ALA A 346 -27.07 -16.18 -7.51
C ALA A 346 -26.94 -16.62 -8.97
N GLU A 347 -27.83 -16.14 -9.85
CA GLU A 347 -27.92 -16.58 -11.24
C GLU A 347 -26.62 -16.33 -12.03
N ASN A 348 -25.95 -15.21 -11.77
CA ASN A 348 -24.71 -14.81 -12.41
C ASN A 348 -23.44 -15.22 -11.62
N ALA A 349 -23.57 -16.06 -10.59
CA ALA A 349 -22.44 -16.45 -9.74
C ALA A 349 -21.28 -17.08 -10.53
N PHE A 350 -21.59 -17.78 -11.63
CA PHE A 350 -20.64 -18.51 -12.48
C PHE A 350 -20.58 -17.97 -13.92
N ASP A 351 -21.00 -16.73 -14.15
CA ASP A 351 -21.00 -16.15 -15.49
C ASP A 351 -19.60 -16.17 -16.12
N GLY A 352 -19.46 -16.68 -17.35
CA GLY A 352 -18.17 -16.88 -18.00
C GLY A 352 -17.30 -18.03 -17.48
N CYS A 353 -17.82 -18.91 -16.60
CA CYS A 353 -17.15 -20.15 -16.22
C CYS A 353 -17.30 -21.25 -17.29
N GLN A 354 -16.48 -22.30 -17.19
CA GLN A 354 -16.75 -23.61 -17.81
C GLN A 354 -17.73 -24.43 -16.95
N GLU A 355 -18.04 -25.68 -17.33
CA GLU A 355 -18.86 -26.57 -16.48
C GLU A 355 -18.32 -26.65 -15.05
N VAL A 356 -19.17 -26.39 -14.05
CA VAL A 356 -18.78 -26.44 -12.63
C VAL A 356 -19.55 -27.57 -11.94
N GLU A 357 -18.86 -28.59 -11.46
CA GLU A 357 -19.48 -29.59 -10.59
C GLU A 357 -19.72 -29.00 -9.19
N VAL A 358 -20.97 -28.98 -8.73
CA VAL A 358 -21.33 -28.49 -7.40
C VAL A 358 -21.88 -29.66 -6.57
N ALA A 359 -21.15 -30.03 -5.53
CA ALA A 359 -21.51 -31.12 -4.63
C ALA A 359 -22.15 -30.60 -3.34
N GLY A 360 -23.23 -31.25 -2.87
CA GLY A 360 -23.88 -30.95 -1.59
C GLY A 360 -24.77 -29.70 -1.61
N PHE A 361 -25.45 -29.46 -2.73
CA PHE A 361 -26.41 -28.38 -2.91
C PHE A 361 -27.75 -28.92 -3.41
N ALA A 362 -28.77 -28.87 -2.56
CA ALA A 362 -30.10 -29.37 -2.86
C ALA A 362 -31.01 -28.35 -3.58
N GLY A 363 -30.55 -27.12 -3.82
CA GLY A 363 -31.35 -26.06 -4.44
C GLY A 363 -31.44 -26.14 -5.97
N ASN A 364 -32.27 -25.27 -6.56
CA ASN A 364 -32.52 -25.25 -8.01
C ASN A 364 -31.50 -24.33 -8.70
N ALA A 365 -30.47 -24.89 -9.36
CA ALA A 365 -29.39 -24.14 -10.02
C ALA A 365 -29.60 -23.99 -11.54
N GLN A 366 -30.86 -23.78 -11.98
CA GLN A 366 -31.25 -23.90 -13.40
C GLN A 366 -30.52 -22.93 -14.37
N ASN A 367 -29.90 -21.87 -13.85
CA ASN A 367 -29.20 -20.84 -14.65
C ASN A 367 -27.68 -20.81 -14.44
N CYS A 368 -27.10 -21.76 -13.69
CA CYS A 368 -25.65 -21.83 -13.48
C CYS A 368 -25.01 -22.75 -14.53
N VAL A 369 -23.91 -22.29 -15.16
CA VAL A 369 -23.13 -23.02 -16.18
C VAL A 369 -23.01 -24.51 -15.84
N SER A 370 -23.64 -25.36 -16.68
CA SER A 370 -23.73 -26.83 -16.58
C SER A 370 -23.30 -27.44 -15.25
N VAL A 371 -24.07 -27.13 -14.19
CA VAL A 371 -23.80 -27.67 -12.86
C VAL A 371 -24.20 -29.13 -12.78
N LYS A 372 -23.21 -30.03 -12.76
CA LYS A 372 -23.44 -31.45 -12.45
C LYS A 372 -23.71 -31.59 -10.96
N LYS A 373 -24.98 -31.80 -10.58
CA LYS A 373 -25.38 -32.07 -9.19
C LYS A 373 -24.92 -33.47 -8.76
N ASN A 374 -24.56 -33.63 -7.49
CA ASN A 374 -24.00 -34.88 -6.95
C ASN A 374 -24.96 -36.07 -7.15
N ARG A 375 -24.44 -37.17 -7.72
CA ARG A 375 -25.14 -38.44 -7.94
C ARG A 375 -25.75 -39.03 -6.66
N LEU A 376 -25.15 -38.75 -5.49
CA LEU A 376 -25.64 -39.20 -4.17
C LEU A 376 -27.02 -38.62 -3.78
N GLU A 377 -27.32 -37.38 -4.17
CA GLU A 377 -28.62 -36.76 -3.88
C GLU A 377 -29.70 -37.28 -4.82
N GLN A 378 -29.35 -37.51 -6.11
CA GLN A 378 -30.23 -38.22 -7.04
C GLN A 378 -30.53 -39.65 -6.56
N LEU A 379 -29.53 -40.36 -6.04
CA LEU A 379 -29.71 -41.70 -5.47
C LEU A 379 -30.56 -41.69 -4.19
N LYS A 380 -30.41 -40.69 -3.31
CA LYS A 380 -31.29 -40.52 -2.14
C LYS A 380 -32.73 -40.21 -2.55
N MET A 381 -32.94 -39.32 -3.51
CA MET A 381 -34.27 -39.01 -4.02
C MET A 381 -34.94 -40.24 -4.65
N ILE A 382 -34.19 -41.05 -5.41
CA ILE A 382 -34.67 -42.33 -5.94
C ILE A 382 -35.02 -43.31 -4.80
N SER A 383 -34.17 -43.41 -3.77
CA SER A 383 -34.43 -44.26 -2.60
C SER A 383 -35.68 -43.82 -1.83
N ASP A 384 -35.87 -42.52 -1.63
CA ASP A 384 -37.02 -41.96 -0.92
C ASP A 384 -38.32 -42.14 -1.72
N LEU A 385 -38.26 -41.98 -3.05
CA LEU A 385 -39.37 -42.30 -3.95
C LEU A 385 -39.73 -43.79 -3.93
N CYS A 386 -38.73 -44.68 -3.93
CA CYS A 386 -38.97 -46.12 -3.79
C CYS A 386 -39.62 -46.47 -2.44
N ASN A 387 -39.16 -45.84 -1.36
CA ASN A 387 -39.72 -46.04 -0.02
C ASN A 387 -41.14 -45.48 0.11
N ALA A 388 -41.46 -44.36 -0.54
CA ALA A 388 -42.80 -43.79 -0.56
C ALA A 388 -43.77 -44.67 -1.36
N GLY A 389 -43.36 -45.16 -2.53
CA GLY A 389 -44.15 -46.11 -3.34
C GLY A 389 -44.42 -47.41 -2.60
N TYR A 390 -43.42 -47.95 -1.88
CA TYR A 390 -43.60 -49.17 -1.07
C TYR A 390 -44.62 -48.98 0.06
N ARG A 391 -44.67 -47.81 0.70
CA ARG A 391 -45.67 -47.50 1.74
C ARG A 391 -47.08 -47.40 1.16
N GLN A 392 -47.25 -46.85 -0.04
CA GLN A 392 -48.54 -46.76 -0.70
C GLN A 392 -49.08 -48.14 -1.10
N ILE A 393 -48.21 -49.04 -1.61
CA ILE A 393 -48.59 -50.43 -1.93
C ILE A 393 -49.01 -51.22 -0.69
N LYS A 394 -48.45 -50.90 0.48
CA LYS A 394 -48.77 -51.59 1.74
C LYS A 394 -50.04 -51.07 2.43
N ALA A 395 -50.57 -49.93 1.97
CA ALA A 395 -51.71 -49.23 2.57
C ALA A 395 -53.01 -49.34 1.75
N GLY A 396 -52.94 -49.84 0.51
CA GLY A 396 -54.09 -50.31 -0.27
C GLY A 396 -54.16 -51.83 -0.24
#